data_AF-A0A3B8T249-F1
#
_entry.id   AF-A0A3B8T249-F1
#
_cell.length_a   1.000
_cell.length_b   1.000
_cell.length_c   1.000
_cell.angle_alpha   90.00
_cell.angle_beta   90.00
_cell.angle_gamma   90.00
#
_symmetry.space_group_name_H-M   'P 1'
#
loop_
_entity.id
_entity.type
_entity.pdbx_description
1 polymer ?
#
loop_
_entity_poly.entity_id
_entity_poly.type
_entity_poly.pdbx_seq_one_letter_code
_entity_poly.pdbx_strand_id
1 'polypeptide(L)'
;MSFPQAHILYLHGFLSSPMSAKAQEMRHYVAQNFPHIQLHMPVLSGVPGKAVEQAITRFTALQKTYGERLLGVVGSSMGGFLATHLVENVSSSEHSAKAVLINPAVAPHRLFPEYLGEHVNPYSKEQFTLTHADIDAIEQR
;
A
#
# COMPACT_ATOMS: atom_id res chain seq x y z
N MET A 1 -23.35 19.87 -7.65
CA MET A 1 -22.95 18.90 -8.71
C MET A 1 -22.60 17.60 -8.01
N SER A 2 -23.16 16.47 -8.44
CA SER A 2 -22.80 15.15 -7.89
C SER A 2 -21.69 14.57 -8.75
N PHE A 3 -20.51 14.34 -8.17
CA PHE A 3 -19.44 13.62 -8.85
C PHE A 3 -19.73 12.12 -8.81
N PRO A 4 -19.39 11.35 -9.86
CA PRO A 4 -19.46 9.90 -9.80
C PRO A 4 -18.57 9.38 -8.66
N GLN A 5 -18.96 8.28 -8.04
CA GLN A 5 -18.17 7.65 -6.99
C GLN A 5 -16.81 7.20 -7.56
N ALA A 6 -15.74 7.58 -6.88
CA ALA A 6 -14.36 7.28 -7.25
C ALA A 6 -13.63 6.55 -6.12
N HIS A 7 -12.55 5.85 -6.44
CA HIS A 7 -11.87 4.95 -5.52
C HIS A 7 -10.36 5.19 -5.50
N ILE A 8 -9.76 5.12 -4.33
CA ILE A 8 -8.30 5.19 -4.14
C ILE A 8 -7.87 4.07 -3.20
N LEU A 9 -6.79 3.38 -3.56
CA LEU A 9 -6.12 2.41 -2.69
C LEU A 9 -5.00 3.10 -1.91
N TYR A 10 -5.01 3.05 -0.58
CA TYR A 10 -3.90 3.51 0.26
C TYR A 10 -3.15 2.33 0.86
N LEU A 11 -1.82 2.34 0.72
CA LEU A 11 -0.91 1.33 1.25
C LEU A 11 -0.04 1.94 2.36
N HIS A 12 -0.16 1.38 3.56
CA HIS A 12 0.69 1.76 4.69
C HIS A 12 2.08 1.13 4.59
N GLY A 13 3.02 1.65 5.37
CA GLY A 13 4.38 1.10 5.45
C GLY A 13 4.56 -0.06 6.43
N PHE A 14 5.81 -0.47 6.61
CA PHE A 14 6.24 -1.47 7.60
C PHE A 14 5.91 -1.03 9.03
N LEU A 15 5.56 -2.00 9.91
CA LEU A 15 5.12 -1.76 11.31
C LEU A 15 4.01 -0.71 11.46
N SER A 16 3.18 -0.58 10.43
CA SER A 16 2.10 0.40 10.38
C SER A 16 0.75 -0.30 10.19
N SER A 17 -0.29 0.49 10.00
CA SER A 17 -1.64 0.00 9.75
C SER A 17 -2.52 1.09 9.12
N PRO A 18 -3.76 0.76 8.72
CA PRO A 18 -4.79 1.74 8.41
C PRO A 18 -5.13 2.70 9.57
N MET A 19 -4.67 2.38 10.80
CA MET A 19 -4.81 3.21 11.99
C MET A 19 -3.65 4.18 12.22
N SER A 20 -2.63 4.17 11.36
CA SER A 20 -1.52 5.13 11.46
C SER A 20 -1.96 6.57 11.25
N ALA A 21 -1.22 7.52 11.86
CA ALA A 21 -1.53 8.95 11.80
C ALA A 21 -1.75 9.45 10.36
N LYS A 22 -0.84 9.13 9.43
CA LYS A 22 -0.97 9.50 8.00
C LYS A 22 -2.22 8.93 7.34
N ALA A 23 -2.54 7.67 7.62
CA ALA A 23 -3.73 7.02 7.07
C ALA A 23 -5.02 7.67 7.61
N GLN A 24 -5.05 7.98 8.91
CA GLN A 24 -6.17 8.68 9.52
C GLN A 24 -6.30 10.10 8.96
N GLU A 25 -5.22 10.85 8.88
CA GLU A 25 -5.21 12.22 8.36
C GLU A 25 -5.77 12.26 6.93
N MET A 26 -5.29 11.37 6.05
CA MET A 26 -5.85 11.24 4.70
C MET A 26 -7.34 10.87 4.73
N ARG A 27 -7.75 9.93 5.60
CA ARG A 27 -9.17 9.54 5.70
C ARG A 27 -10.06 10.70 6.10
N HIS A 28 -9.66 11.46 7.12
CA HIS A 28 -10.44 12.61 7.59
C HIS A 28 -10.50 13.69 6.50
N TYR A 29 -9.36 14.00 5.86
CA TYR A 29 -9.29 15.01 4.81
C TYR A 29 -10.17 14.64 3.60
N VAL A 30 -10.10 13.39 3.13
CA VAL A 30 -10.92 12.91 2.01
C VAL A 30 -12.39 12.87 2.37
N ALA A 31 -12.76 12.40 3.56
CA ALA A 31 -14.16 12.37 4.00
C ALA A 31 -14.78 13.77 4.08
N GLN A 32 -14.00 14.77 4.52
CA GLN A 32 -14.46 16.16 4.65
C GLN A 32 -14.53 16.89 3.31
N ASN A 33 -13.53 16.73 2.44
CA ASN A 33 -13.39 17.55 1.23
C ASN A 33 -13.85 16.84 -0.05
N PHE A 34 -13.80 15.51 -0.08
CA PHE A 34 -14.07 14.68 -1.26
C PHE A 34 -14.94 13.47 -0.90
N PRO A 35 -16.17 13.67 -0.39
CA PRO A 35 -17.02 12.58 0.11
C PRO A 35 -17.45 11.55 -0.96
N HIS A 36 -17.28 11.88 -2.25
CA HIS A 36 -17.50 10.98 -3.38
C HIS A 36 -16.34 9.99 -3.61
N ILE A 37 -15.20 10.19 -2.94
CA ILE A 37 -14.03 9.31 -3.02
C ILE A 37 -14.08 8.29 -1.87
N GLN A 38 -14.12 7.01 -2.23
CA GLN A 38 -13.97 5.91 -1.29
C GLN A 38 -12.49 5.49 -1.17
N LEU A 39 -11.97 5.55 0.05
CA LEU A 39 -10.64 5.03 0.37
C LEU A 39 -10.69 3.55 0.72
N HIS A 40 -9.80 2.78 0.10
CA HIS A 40 -9.52 1.39 0.46
C HIS A 40 -8.16 1.34 1.16
N MET A 41 -8.14 0.96 2.43
CA MET A 41 -6.92 0.94 3.25
C MET A 41 -6.78 -0.46 3.87
N PRO A 42 -6.34 -1.48 3.12
CA PRO A 42 -6.18 -2.83 3.66
C PRO A 42 -5.12 -2.85 4.76
N VAL A 43 -5.28 -3.76 5.72
CA VAL A 43 -4.17 -4.16 6.60
C VAL A 43 -3.24 -5.04 5.77
N LEU A 44 -1.95 -4.71 5.78
CA LEU A 44 -0.90 -5.47 5.11
C LEU A 44 -0.01 -6.16 6.15
N SER A 45 0.51 -7.33 5.78
CA SER A 45 1.43 -8.10 6.61
C SER A 45 2.71 -7.29 6.90
N GLY A 46 3.30 -7.53 8.07
CA GLY A 46 4.66 -7.08 8.37
C GLY A 46 5.73 -7.76 7.52
N VAL A 47 5.44 -8.95 6.97
CA VAL A 47 6.35 -9.69 6.10
C VAL A 47 6.33 -9.10 4.68
N PRO A 48 7.43 -8.53 4.16
CA PRO A 48 7.43 -7.78 2.91
C PRO A 48 6.92 -8.54 1.69
N GLY A 49 7.35 -9.79 1.49
CA GLY A 49 6.88 -10.63 0.38
C GLY A 49 5.35 -10.83 0.39
N LYS A 50 4.79 -11.11 1.58
CA LYS A 50 3.33 -11.24 1.75
C LYS A 50 2.60 -9.93 1.53
N ALA A 51 3.17 -8.81 1.98
CA ALA A 51 2.60 -7.49 1.77
C ALA A 51 2.52 -7.13 0.27
N VAL A 52 3.53 -7.51 -0.52
CA VAL A 52 3.49 -7.36 -1.98
C VAL A 52 2.34 -8.17 -2.57
N GLU A 53 2.23 -9.45 -2.26
CA GLU A 53 1.14 -10.31 -2.77
C GLU A 53 -0.26 -9.81 -2.38
N GLN A 54 -0.41 -9.32 -1.15
CA GLN A 54 -1.65 -8.72 -0.67
C GLN A 54 -1.98 -7.41 -1.41
N ALA A 55 -0.99 -6.56 -1.66
CA ALA A 55 -1.16 -5.33 -2.42
C ALA A 55 -1.59 -5.63 -3.88
N ILE A 56 -0.93 -6.59 -4.54
CA ILE A 56 -1.28 -7.05 -5.89
C ILE A 56 -2.72 -7.55 -5.92
N THR A 57 -3.05 -8.50 -5.04
CA THR A 57 -4.39 -9.08 -4.97
C THR A 57 -5.45 -8.00 -4.77
N ARG A 58 -5.20 -7.05 -3.87
CA ARG A 58 -6.16 -5.98 -3.57
C ARG A 58 -6.31 -5.03 -4.75
N PHE A 59 -5.21 -4.61 -5.35
CA PHE A 59 -5.21 -3.71 -6.50
C PHE A 59 -5.93 -4.33 -7.70
N THR A 60 -5.60 -5.56 -8.07
CA THR A 60 -6.25 -6.27 -9.19
C THR A 60 -7.75 -6.45 -8.97
N ALA A 61 -8.17 -6.77 -7.74
CA ALA A 61 -9.59 -6.87 -7.40
C ALA A 61 -10.31 -5.52 -7.59
N LEU A 62 -9.72 -4.44 -7.08
CA LEU A 62 -10.29 -3.09 -7.23
C LEU A 62 -10.33 -2.65 -8.70
N GLN A 63 -9.27 -2.90 -9.46
CA GLN A 63 -9.22 -2.56 -10.88
C GLN A 63 -10.29 -3.33 -11.67
N LYS A 64 -10.46 -4.63 -11.40
CA LYS A 64 -11.52 -5.44 -12.02
C LYS A 64 -12.93 -4.96 -11.68
N THR A 65 -13.15 -4.53 -10.44
CA THR A 65 -14.48 -4.08 -9.99
C THR A 65 -14.83 -2.66 -10.43
N TYR A 66 -13.86 -1.75 -10.43
CA TYR A 66 -14.13 -0.32 -10.59
C TYR A 66 -13.61 0.28 -11.90
N GLY A 67 -12.68 -0.39 -12.59
CA GLY A 67 -12.08 0.09 -13.84
C GLY A 67 -11.55 1.52 -13.69
N GLU A 68 -11.98 2.41 -14.58
CA GLU A 68 -11.62 3.83 -14.60
C GLU A 68 -11.96 4.61 -13.32
N ARG A 69 -12.91 4.11 -12.51
CA ARG A 69 -13.26 4.73 -11.23
C ARG A 69 -12.22 4.48 -10.14
N LEU A 70 -11.29 3.53 -10.33
CA LEU A 70 -10.10 3.41 -9.49
C LEU A 70 -9.06 4.43 -9.98
N LEU A 71 -8.99 5.57 -9.29
CA LEU A 71 -8.14 6.70 -9.68
C LEU A 71 -6.65 6.40 -9.53
N GLY A 72 -6.29 5.52 -8.60
CA GLY A 72 -4.90 5.14 -8.38
C GLY A 72 -4.61 4.66 -6.95
N VAL A 73 -3.32 4.67 -6.64
CA VAL A 73 -2.76 4.16 -5.40
C VAL A 73 -1.98 5.25 -4.68
N VAL A 74 -2.08 5.32 -3.35
CA VAL A 74 -1.25 6.18 -2.51
C VAL A 74 -0.43 5.29 -1.60
N GLY A 75 0.89 5.46 -1.62
CA GLY A 75 1.82 4.64 -0.84
C GLY A 75 2.66 5.49 0.10
N SER A 76 2.74 5.12 1.39
CA SER A 76 3.60 5.81 2.35
C SER A 76 4.74 4.92 2.85
N SER A 77 5.99 5.43 2.89
CA SER A 77 7.17 4.65 3.29
C SER A 77 7.29 3.34 2.46
N MET A 78 7.31 2.17 3.08
CA MET A 78 7.28 0.87 2.37
C MET A 78 6.03 0.70 1.50
N GLY A 79 4.89 1.31 1.86
CA GLY A 79 3.71 1.35 1.00
C GLY A 79 3.96 2.11 -0.31
N GLY A 80 4.94 3.03 -0.33
CA GLY A 80 5.41 3.69 -1.54
C GLY A 80 6.09 2.73 -2.50
N PHE A 81 6.97 1.86 -2.01
CA PHE A 81 7.54 0.76 -2.81
C PHE A 81 6.45 -0.13 -3.42
N LEU A 82 5.46 -0.50 -2.60
CA LEU A 82 4.33 -1.30 -3.08
C LEU A 82 3.54 -0.56 -4.18
N ALA A 83 3.25 0.74 -3.98
CA ALA A 83 2.53 1.53 -4.96
C ALA A 83 3.31 1.66 -6.29
N THR A 84 4.63 1.85 -6.22
CA THR A 84 5.50 1.84 -7.41
C THR A 84 5.44 0.50 -8.12
N HIS A 85 5.63 -0.61 -7.41
CA HIS A 85 5.58 -1.96 -7.99
C HIS A 85 4.24 -2.27 -8.68
N LEU A 86 3.11 -1.81 -8.11
CA LEU A 86 1.79 -1.99 -8.72
C LEU A 86 1.62 -1.21 -10.03
N VAL A 87 2.15 0.01 -10.10
CA VAL A 87 2.07 0.83 -11.31
C VAL A 87 3.00 0.29 -12.39
N GLU A 88 4.21 -0.12 -12.04
CA GLU A 88 5.23 -0.53 -13.00
C GLU A 88 5.01 -1.96 -13.55
N ASN A 89 4.59 -2.89 -12.69
CA ASN A 89 4.62 -4.33 -13.03
C ASN A 89 3.23 -4.99 -13.12
N VAL A 90 2.18 -4.35 -12.59
CA VAL A 90 0.87 -5.00 -12.38
C VAL A 90 -0.25 -4.29 -13.13
N SER A 91 -0.15 -2.98 -13.31
CA SER A 91 -1.14 -2.19 -14.04
C SER A 91 -1.19 -2.62 -15.51
N SER A 92 -2.39 -2.67 -16.08
CA SER A 92 -2.55 -3.04 -17.49
C SER A 92 -2.39 -1.82 -18.40
N SER A 93 -2.03 -2.06 -19.67
CA SER A 93 -1.98 -1.00 -20.69
C SER A 93 -3.34 -0.32 -20.91
N GLU A 94 -4.43 -1.05 -20.70
CA GLU A 94 -5.81 -0.53 -20.78
C GLU A 94 -6.17 0.38 -19.60
N HIS A 95 -5.51 0.23 -18.45
CA HIS A 95 -5.76 1.05 -17.26
C HIS A 95 -4.45 1.32 -16.52
N SER A 96 -3.73 2.35 -16.97
CA SER A 96 -2.50 2.81 -16.33
C SER A 96 -2.83 3.52 -15.01
N ALA A 97 -2.69 2.80 -13.90
CA ALA A 97 -2.90 3.40 -12.59
C ALA A 97 -1.85 4.47 -12.29
N LYS A 98 -2.27 5.51 -11.57
CA LYS A 98 -1.38 6.56 -11.07
C LYS A 98 -1.00 6.25 -9.63
N ALA A 99 0.20 6.63 -9.22
CA ALA A 99 0.65 6.54 -7.84
C ALA A 99 1.02 7.91 -7.25
N VAL A 100 0.69 8.11 -5.97
CA VAL A 100 1.23 9.18 -5.13
C VAL A 100 2.10 8.55 -4.05
N LEU A 101 3.35 9.01 -3.95
CA LEU A 101 4.34 8.44 -3.04
C LEU A 101 4.65 9.42 -1.91
N ILE A 102 4.42 9.02 -0.67
CA ILE A 102 4.66 9.83 0.53
C ILE A 102 5.90 9.29 1.24
N ASN A 103 7.02 10.00 1.14
CA ASN A 103 8.33 9.61 1.67
C ASN A 103 8.64 8.11 1.40
N PRO A 104 8.66 7.69 0.12
CA PRO A 104 8.77 6.27 -0.23
C PRO A 104 10.12 5.67 0.17
N ALA A 105 10.09 4.39 0.56
CA ALA A 105 11.32 3.60 0.65
C ALA A 105 11.67 3.09 -0.76
N VAL A 106 12.62 3.73 -1.45
CA VAL A 106 12.95 3.41 -2.86
C VAL A 106 13.64 2.06 -2.99
N ALA A 107 14.52 1.71 -2.04
CA ALA A 107 15.24 0.43 -2.02
C ALA A 107 15.10 -0.22 -0.64
N PRO A 108 13.90 -0.71 -0.28
CA PRO A 108 13.63 -1.19 1.07
C PRO A 108 14.47 -2.42 1.43
N HIS A 109 14.89 -3.24 0.45
CA HIS A 109 15.81 -4.36 0.64
C HIS A 109 17.17 -3.94 1.24
N ARG A 110 17.59 -2.68 1.08
CA ARG A 110 18.83 -2.16 1.70
C ARG A 110 18.65 -1.73 3.15
N LEU A 111 17.42 -1.41 3.53
CA LEU A 111 17.07 -0.95 4.89
C LEU A 111 16.67 -2.14 5.78
N PHE A 112 15.97 -3.13 5.21
CA PHE A 112 15.45 -4.26 5.96
C PHE A 112 16.47 -5.17 6.68
N PRO A 113 17.75 -5.29 6.26
CA PRO A 113 18.73 -6.06 7.02
C PRO A 113 18.90 -5.56 8.46
N GLU A 114 18.69 -4.25 8.72
CA GLU A 114 18.70 -3.67 10.08
C GLU A 114 17.46 -4.05 10.90
N TYR A 115 16.41 -4.57 10.25
CA TYR A 115 15.14 -4.97 10.86
C TYR A 115 14.98 -6.49 10.92
N LEU A 116 16.04 -7.28 10.75
CA LEU A 116 15.95 -8.75 10.92
C LEU A 116 15.59 -9.13 12.36
N GLY A 117 14.88 -10.25 12.52
CA GLY A 117 14.47 -10.77 13.82
C GLY A 117 12.99 -10.55 14.13
N GLU A 118 12.64 -10.64 15.41
CA GLU A 118 11.25 -10.63 15.87
C GLU A 118 10.69 -9.21 15.98
N HIS A 119 9.45 -9.05 15.54
CA HIS A 119 8.70 -7.80 15.58
C HIS A 119 7.31 -8.01 16.13
N VAL A 120 6.78 -6.94 16.73
CA VAL A 120 5.36 -6.84 17.10
C VAL A 120 4.80 -5.59 16.45
N ASN A 121 3.78 -5.73 15.60
CA ASN A 121 3.11 -4.57 15.01
C ASN A 121 2.45 -3.75 16.13
N PRO A 122 2.76 -2.44 16.26
CA PRO A 122 2.28 -1.65 17.39
C PRO A 122 0.76 -1.43 17.37
N TYR A 123 0.11 -1.53 16.20
CA TYR A 123 -1.32 -1.33 16.01
C TYR A 123 -2.12 -2.64 16.10
N SER A 124 -1.72 -3.68 15.37
CA SER A 124 -2.45 -4.95 15.32
C SER A 124 -2.04 -5.93 16.42
N LYS A 125 -0.88 -5.71 17.07
CA LYS A 125 -0.23 -6.63 18.01
C LYS A 125 0.20 -7.97 17.40
N GLU A 126 0.10 -8.10 16.08
CA GLU A 126 0.59 -9.27 15.35
C GLU A 126 2.11 -9.39 15.52
N GLN A 127 2.56 -10.60 15.85
CA GLN A 127 3.98 -10.94 15.94
C GLN A 127 4.43 -11.60 14.65
N PHE A 128 5.61 -11.23 14.16
CA PHE A 128 6.22 -11.83 12.99
C PHE A 128 7.73 -11.75 13.09
N THR A 129 8.42 -12.66 12.39
CA THR A 129 9.88 -12.65 12.29
C THR A 129 10.26 -12.27 10.88
N LEU A 130 11.15 -11.29 10.73
CA LEU A 130 11.74 -10.94 9.45
C LEU A 130 13.02 -11.75 9.23
N THR A 131 13.05 -12.52 8.15
CA THR A 131 14.20 -13.34 7.75
C THR A 131 14.86 -12.78 6.48
N HIS A 132 16.08 -13.23 6.18
CA HIS A 132 16.75 -12.85 4.92
C HIS A 132 15.92 -13.23 3.69
N ALA A 133 15.27 -14.40 3.71
CA ALA A 133 14.41 -14.84 2.61
C ALA A 133 13.23 -13.87 2.34
N ASP A 134 12.73 -13.20 3.39
CA ASP A 134 11.66 -12.21 3.24
C ASP A 134 12.15 -10.89 2.59
N ILE A 135 13.44 -10.58 2.76
CA ILE A 135 14.10 -9.42 2.15
C ILE A 135 14.42 -9.73 0.69
N ASP A 136 15.01 -10.90 0.42
CA ASP A 136 15.36 -11.34 -0.93
C ASP A 136 14.12 -11.38 -1.85
N ALA A 137 12.96 -11.74 -1.30
CA ALA A 137 11.69 -11.80 -2.02
C ALA A 137 11.22 -10.45 -2.62
N ILE A 138 11.78 -9.33 -2.15
CA ILE A 138 11.47 -7.98 -2.65
C ILE A 138 12.67 -7.29 -3.31
N GLU A 139 13.86 -7.90 -3.34
CA GLU A 139 15.04 -7.31 -3.98
C GLU A 139 14.93 -7.30 -5.52
N GLN A 140 14.25 -8.29 -6.08
CA GLN A 140 14.09 -8.48 -7.53
C GLN A 140 12.77 -7.93 -8.10
N ARG A 141 12.04 -7.12 -7.33
CA ARG A 141 10.68 -6.67 -7.67
C ARG A 141 10.57 -5.17 -7.95
#